data_AF-A0A4R4JW93-F1
#
_entry.id   AF-A0A4R4JW93-F1
#
_cell.length_a   1.000
_cell.length_b   1.000
_cell.length_c   1.000
_cell.angle_alpha   90.00
_cell.angle_beta   90.00
_cell.angle_gamma   90.00
#
_symmetry.space_group_name_H-M   'P 1'
#
loop_
_entity.id
_entity.type
_entity.pdbx_description
1 polymer ?
#
loop_
_entity_poly.entity_id
_entity_poly.type
_entity_poly.pdbx_seq_one_letter_code
_entity_poly.pdbx_strand_id
1 'polypeptide(L)' 'MQQSFHVYDDHAGIIYLADGREVKFDPKLYSSAYQAHSEAVKWAKETGVIGQDDDVVMFVH' A
#
# COMPACT_ATOMS: atom_id res chain seq x y z
N MET A 1 -6.16 -19.87 -0.22
CA MET A 1 -5.82 -18.66 0.57
C MET A 1 -6.66 -17.53 -0.01
N GLN A 2 -7.29 -16.73 0.85
CA GLN A 2 -8.22 -15.69 0.43
C GLN A 2 -7.40 -14.43 0.17
N GLN A 3 -7.35 -13.99 -1.09
CA GLN A 3 -6.68 -12.76 -1.47
C GLN A 3 -7.42 -11.56 -0.86
N SER A 4 -6.73 -10.74 -0.09
CA SER A 4 -7.28 -9.50 0.45
C SER A 4 -6.87 -8.32 -0.42
N PHE A 5 -7.77 -7.34 -0.53
CA PHE A 5 -7.53 -6.09 -1.24
C PHE A 5 -7.32 -4.96 -0.24
N HIS A 6 -6.21 -4.25 -0.40
CA HIS A 6 -5.84 -3.07 0.37
C HIS A 6 -5.87 -1.85 -0.54
N VAL A 7 -5.93 -0.65 0.02
CA VAL A 7 -5.94 0.60 -0.76
C VAL A 7 -4.75 1.45 -0.37
N TYR A 8 -3.99 1.91 -1.35
CA TYR A 8 -2.96 2.92 -1.17
C TYR A 8 -3.47 4.28 -1.65
N ASP A 9 -3.44 5.26 -0.75
CA ASP A 9 -3.75 6.66 -1.01
C ASP A 9 -2.43 7.44 -1.07
N ASP A 10 -2.05 7.82 -2.28
CA ASP A 10 -0.78 8.50 -2.56
C ASP A 10 -0.79 9.94 -2.06
N HIS A 11 -1.95 10.58 -2.01
CA HIS A 11 -2.12 11.94 -1.49
C HIS A 11 -1.98 11.97 0.04
N ALA A 12 -2.58 11.01 0.74
CA ALA A 12 -2.49 10.90 2.21
C ALA A 12 -1.21 10.22 2.70
N GLY A 13 -0.58 9.39 1.86
CA GLY A 13 0.54 8.54 2.28
C GLY A 13 0.10 7.45 3.26
N ILE A 14 -1.04 6.80 2.98
CA ILE A 14 -1.64 5.79 3.85
C ILE A 14 -1.98 4.54 3.03
N ILE A 15 -1.69 3.37 3.59
CA ILE A 15 -2.20 2.08 3.15
C ILE A 15 -3.35 1.69 4.09
N TYR A 16 -4.57 1.64 3.56
CA TYR A 16 -5.76 1.13 4.23
C TYR A 16 -5.81 -0.40 4.07
N LEU A 17 -5.74 -1.10 5.20
CA LEU A 17 -5.76 -2.56 5.24
C LEU A 17 -7.20 -3.09 5.23
N ALA A 18 -7.37 -4.33 4.76
CA ALA A 18 -8.68 -4.97 4.63
C ALA A 18 -9.32 -5.25 6.00
N ASP A 19 -8.49 -5.31 7.05
CA ASP A 19 -8.89 -5.46 8.45
C ASP A 19 -9.27 -4.13 9.13
N GLY A 20 -9.24 -3.01 8.38
CA GLY A 20 -9.58 -1.68 8.87
C GLY A 20 -8.44 -0.92 9.53
N ARG A 21 -7.22 -1.47 9.58
CA ARG A 21 -6.04 -0.74 10.05
C ARG A 21 -5.51 0.21 8.98
N GLU A 22 -4.81 1.25 9.44
CA GLU A 22 -4.14 2.23 8.60
C GLU A 22 -2.64 2.20 8.86
N VAL A 23 -1.86 2.21 7.79
CA VAL A 23 -0.41 2.20 7.87
C VAL A 23 0.16 3.36 7.08
N LYS A 24 0.98 4.18 7.75
CA LYS A 24 1.62 5.33 7.11
C LYS A 24 2.76 4.87 6.21
N PHE A 25 2.80 5.43 5.01
CA PHE A 25 3.85 5.23 4.03
C PHE A 25 4.16 6.59 3.39
N ASP A 26 5.40 7.06 3.46
CA ASP A 26 5.76 8.40 2.99
C ASP A 26 5.97 8.42 1.46
N PRO A 27 5.03 9.00 0.66
CA PRO A 27 5.14 9.06 -0.79
C PRO A 27 6.23 10.03 -1.26
N LYS A 28 6.63 11.00 -0.42
CA LYS A 28 7.52 12.12 -0.81
C LYS A 28 8.94 11.66 -1.13
N LEU A 29 9.29 10.44 -0.74
CA LEU A 29 10.57 9.81 -1.05
C LEU A 29 10.65 9.32 -2.50
N TYR A 30 9.53 9.33 -3.24
CA TYR A 30 9.43 8.75 -4.58
C TYR A 30 9.03 9.80 -5.62
N SER A 31 9.48 9.59 -6.85
CA SER A 31 9.35 10.59 -7.92
C SER A 31 7.99 10.55 -8.63
N SER A 32 7.15 9.56 -8.33
CA SER A 32 5.81 9.40 -8.91
C SER A 32 4.91 8.56 -8.02
N ALA A 33 3.59 8.75 -8.14
CA ALA A 33 2.59 7.93 -7.44
C ALA A 33 2.73 6.43 -7.75
N TYR A 34 3.05 6.07 -9.00
CA TYR A 34 3.27 4.68 -9.39
C TYR A 34 4.51 4.06 -8.72
N GLN A 35 5.61 4.80 -8.61
CA GLN A 35 6.78 4.33 -7.87
C GLN A 35 6.46 4.20 -6.38
N ALA A 36 5.80 5.20 -5.80
CA ALA A 36 5.39 5.17 -4.39
C ALA A 36 4.49 3.95 -4.10
N HIS A 37 3.53 3.66 -4.98
CA HIS A 37 2.66 2.50 -4.87
C HIS A 37 3.43 1.18 -4.95
N SER A 38 4.29 0.99 -5.96
CA SER A 38 5.08 -0.23 -6.10
C SER A 38 5.96 -0.48 -4.86
N GLU A 39 6.57 0.57 -4.31
CA GLU A 39 7.41 0.48 -3.12
C GLU A 39 6.58 0.29 -1.85
N ALA A 40 5.37 0.87 -1.77
CA ALA A 40 4.43 0.64 -0.68
C ALA A 40 3.99 -0.83 -0.63
N VAL A 41 3.64 -1.42 -1.78
CA VAL A 41 3.27 -2.84 -1.89
C VAL A 41 4.42 -3.72 -1.45
N LYS A 42 5.62 -3.46 -2.00
CA LYS A 42 6.81 -4.24 -1.70
C LYS A 42 7.15 -4.18 -0.21
N TRP A 43 7.22 -2.98 0.36
CA TRP A 43 7.50 -2.77 1.79
C TRP A 43 6.46 -3.46 2.67
N ALA A 44 5.17 -3.37 2.35
CA ALA A 44 4.10 -3.99 3.13
C ALA A 44 4.20 -5.52 3.13
N LYS A 45 4.62 -6.13 2.01
CA LYS A 45 4.89 -7.57 1.91
C LYS A 45 6.15 -7.98 2.66
N GLU A 46 7.23 -7.21 2.53
CA GLU A 46 8.52 -7.50 3.19
C GLU A 46 8.43 -7.39 4.72
N THR A 47 7.63 -6.47 5.23
CA THR A 47 7.40 -6.26 6.67
C THR A 47 6.31 -7.15 7.26
N GLY A 48 5.57 -7.89 6.42
CA GLY A 48 4.46 -8.74 6.86
C GLY A 48 3.22 -7.96 7.31
N VAL A 49 3.11 -6.68 6.93
CA VAL A 49 1.90 -5.88 7.15
C VAL A 49 0.72 -6.45 6.36
N ILE A 50 0.99 -6.95 5.15
CA ILE A 50 0.05 -7.67 4.28
C ILE A 50 0.60 -9.04 3.88
N GLY A 51 -0.28 -9.94 3.42
CA GLY A 51 0.10 -11.24 2.89
C GLY A 51 0.83 -11.15 1.56
N GLN A 52 1.60 -12.21 1.23
CA GLN A 52 2.34 -12.27 -0.04
C GLN A 52 1.40 -12.31 -1.26
N ASP A 53 0.24 -12.93 -1.10
CA ASP A 53 -0.81 -13.04 -2.12
C ASP A 53 -1.80 -11.86 -2.10
N ASP A 54 -1.67 -10.92 -1.16
CA ASP A 54 -2.55 -9.75 -1.07
C ASP A 54 -2.19 -8.70 -2.13
N ASP A 55 -3.21 -7.97 -2.56
CA ASP A 55 -3.09 -6.90 -3.55
C ASP A 55 -3.37 -5.55 -2.90
N VAL A 56 -2.68 -4.53 -3.39
CA VAL A 56 -2.89 -3.13 -2.99
C VAL A 56 -3.31 -2.36 -4.24
N VAL A 57 -4.52 -1.81 -4.26
CA VAL A 57 -4.97 -0.93 -5.34
C VAL A 57 -4.62 0.52 -5.00
N MET A 58 -4.14 1.28 -5.98
CA MET A 58 -3.86 2.71 -5.79
C MET A 58 -5.08 3.53 -6.19
N PHE A 59 -5.50 4.45 -5.33
CA PHE A 59 -6.44 5.50 -5.68
C PHE A 59 -5.65 6.74 -6.10
N VAL A 60 -5.62 7.05 -7.40
CA VAL A 60 -4.96 8.24 -7.93
C VAL A 60 -5.97 9.38 -7.98
N HIS A 61 -5.65 10.51 -7.36
CA HIS A 61 -6.43 11.76 -7.48
C HIS A 61 -6.14 12.51 -8.78
#